data_AF-A0A1L8D6E2-F1
#
_entry.id   AF-A0A1L8D6E2-F1
#
_cell.length_a   1.000
_cell.length_b   1.000
_cell.length_c   1.000
_cell.angle_alpha   90.00
_cell.angle_beta   90.00
_cell.angle_gamma   90.00
#
_symmetry.space_group_name_H-M   'P 1'
#
loop_
_entity.id
_entity.type
_entity.pdbx_description
1 polymer ?
#
loop_
_entity_poly.entity_id
_entity_poly.type
_entity_poly.pdbx_seq_one_letter_code
_entity_poly.pdbx_strand_id
1 'polypeptide(L)'
;MVLVANELTHYMGSFGPQEDWLDYRASQYARERNIPRIYISVNSGARIGVAEEVKSEFQVAWLDPARPERGFKYIYLSPEAYSQLSPMGSVKAELIEDEGEARYKITDIIGKEDGLGVECLRDAGLIAGETAQAYEDIVTISIVTCRAIGIGSYVVRLGHRVVQVESSYIILTGHAALNKVLGRAVYASNNQLGGVQVMHNNGVTHAVATTDLDAVRTVVNWLQFVPKDKLSMVPIMRSSDPISRPVEWVPPRAPHDPRLMLTGEPGRPGFVDAGSFDEIMKPWAQTVIAGRARLGGIPIGIIAVETRTVELTQPADPANLDSECKTVQQAGQVWFPDSAYKTSEAINDFSREGLPIIIFANWRGFSGGQKDMYEQILKFGAEIVRSLRGARAPVLVYIPPGAELRGGAWAVVDPSVHSARMEMYADNDARGGVLEPEAIVVVKYKEKDLLKTMHRMDQELMRLSARITELKEQMKVISKNLDRRGSIDDVLIKTDVGKQGE
;
A
#
# COMPACT_ATOMS: atom_id res chain seq x y z
N MET A 1 8.02 -15.53 22.61
CA MET A 1 7.13 -15.59 21.42
C MET A 1 6.19 -16.76 21.56
N VAL A 2 5.07 -16.74 20.84
CA VAL A 2 4.17 -17.88 20.63
C VAL A 2 4.16 -18.22 19.15
N LEU A 3 4.21 -19.52 18.84
CA LEU A 3 4.10 -20.03 17.48
C LEU A 3 2.81 -20.82 17.34
N VAL A 4 2.02 -20.50 16.31
CA VAL A 4 0.81 -21.23 15.93
C VAL A 4 0.97 -21.69 14.49
N ALA A 5 0.57 -22.92 14.18
CA ALA A 5 0.66 -23.48 12.85
C ALA A 5 -0.57 -24.33 12.55
N ASN A 6 -1.01 -24.33 11.30
CA ASN A 6 -1.98 -25.32 10.84
C ASN A 6 -1.29 -26.69 10.69
N GLU A 7 -2.03 -27.77 10.95
CA GLU A 7 -1.58 -29.13 10.66
C GLU A 7 -2.23 -29.64 9.37
N LEU A 8 -1.46 -29.68 8.28
CA LEU A 8 -1.98 -30.05 6.95
C LEU A 8 -2.52 -31.48 6.92
N THR A 9 -1.93 -32.39 7.69
CA THR A 9 -2.34 -33.80 7.69
C THR A 9 -3.67 -34.02 8.40
N HIS A 10 -4.13 -33.04 9.20
CA HIS A 10 -5.41 -33.08 9.89
C HIS A 10 -6.46 -32.27 9.12
N TYR A 11 -7.45 -32.95 8.54
CA TYR A 11 -8.51 -32.34 7.72
C TYR A 11 -7.99 -31.33 6.68
N MET A 12 -6.86 -31.64 6.02
CA MET A 12 -6.21 -30.76 5.04
C MET A 12 -5.85 -29.36 5.58
N GLY A 13 -5.63 -29.23 6.90
CA GLY A 13 -5.41 -27.95 7.57
C GLY A 13 -6.63 -27.03 7.52
N SER A 14 -7.85 -27.57 7.49
CA SER A 14 -9.07 -26.77 7.55
C SER A 14 -9.34 -26.23 8.95
N PHE A 15 -9.93 -25.04 9.01
CA PHE A 15 -10.36 -24.39 10.25
C PHE A 15 -11.77 -24.83 10.63
N GLY A 16 -11.87 -25.73 11.60
CA GLY A 16 -13.11 -25.99 12.32
C GLY A 16 -13.15 -25.21 13.65
N PRO A 17 -14.26 -25.28 14.39
CA PRO A 17 -14.42 -24.55 15.65
C PRO A 17 -13.27 -24.78 16.64
N GLN A 18 -12.78 -26.02 16.77
CA GLN A 18 -11.70 -26.34 17.72
C GLN A 18 -10.36 -25.71 17.32
N GLU A 19 -10.02 -25.74 16.03
CA GLU A 19 -8.81 -25.12 15.51
C GLU A 19 -8.85 -23.59 15.66
N ASP A 20 -10.00 -22.97 15.38
CA ASP A 20 -10.22 -21.53 15.56
C ASP A 20 -10.08 -21.13 17.04
N TRP A 21 -10.66 -21.90 17.96
CA TRP A 21 -10.52 -21.63 19.39
C TRP A 21 -9.08 -21.78 19.88
N LEU A 22 -8.32 -22.74 19.35
CA LEU A 22 -6.91 -22.90 19.69
C LEU A 22 -6.09 -21.69 19.24
N ASP A 23 -6.24 -21.25 17.98
CA ASP A 23 -5.57 -20.06 17.45
C ASP A 23 -5.93 -18.81 18.27
N TYR A 24 -7.22 -18.62 18.54
CA TYR A 24 -7.72 -17.53 19.36
C TYR A 24 -7.06 -17.50 20.74
N ARG A 25 -7.06 -18.62 21.47
CA ARG A 25 -6.47 -18.70 22.82
C ARG A 25 -4.96 -18.54 22.81
N ALA A 26 -4.26 -19.06 21.80
CA ALA A 26 -2.83 -18.88 21.64
C ALA A 26 -2.48 -17.40 21.36
N SER A 27 -3.27 -16.71 20.54
CA SER A 27 -3.12 -15.28 20.29
C SER A 27 -3.39 -14.45 21.55
N GLN A 28 -4.46 -14.75 22.29
CA GLN A 28 -4.74 -14.10 23.59
C GLN A 28 -3.58 -14.27 24.56
N TYR A 29 -3.06 -15.50 24.69
CA TYR A 29 -1.91 -15.78 25.54
C TYR A 29 -0.68 -14.94 25.17
N ALA A 30 -0.42 -14.77 23.87
CA ALA A 30 0.69 -13.95 23.38
C ALA A 30 0.50 -12.47 23.74
N ARG A 31 -0.71 -11.93 23.57
CA ARG A 31 -1.04 -10.54 23.90
C ARG A 31 -0.98 -10.26 25.40
N GLU A 32 -1.54 -11.13 26.23
CA GLU A 32 -1.49 -11.01 27.70
C GLU A 32 -0.04 -10.95 28.23
N ARG A 33 0.88 -11.62 27.54
CA ARG A 33 2.31 -11.62 27.87
C ARG A 33 3.11 -10.58 27.10
N ASN A 34 2.47 -9.82 26.22
CA ASN A 34 3.10 -8.81 25.36
C ASN A 34 4.25 -9.37 24.50
N ILE A 35 4.20 -10.65 24.11
CA ILE A 35 5.27 -11.32 23.34
C ILE A 35 4.87 -11.49 21.87
N PRO A 36 5.84 -11.56 20.93
CA PRO A 36 5.55 -11.74 19.52
C PRO A 36 4.75 -13.03 19.21
N ARG A 37 3.87 -12.95 18.22
CA ARG A 37 3.09 -14.08 17.68
C ARG A 37 3.57 -14.41 16.26
N ILE A 38 3.96 -15.65 16.04
CA ILE A 38 4.35 -16.19 14.74
C ILE A 38 3.29 -17.17 14.29
N TYR A 39 2.82 -17.02 13.05
CA TYR A 39 1.82 -17.89 12.45
C TYR A 39 2.37 -18.59 11.20
N ILE A 40 2.30 -19.91 11.14
CA ILE A 40 2.67 -20.70 9.96
C ILE A 40 1.39 -21.15 9.26
N SER A 41 1.15 -20.56 8.10
CA SER A 41 -0.05 -20.77 7.28
C SER A 41 0.16 -21.93 6.30
N VAL A 42 -0.61 -23.00 6.54
CA VAL A 42 -0.73 -24.16 5.66
C VAL A 42 -2.14 -24.74 5.78
N ASN A 43 -3.10 -24.06 5.16
CA ASN A 43 -4.53 -24.34 5.39
C ASN A 43 -5.35 -24.46 4.10
N SER A 44 -6.58 -24.94 4.27
CA SER A 44 -7.57 -25.02 3.20
C SER A 44 -8.79 -24.13 3.44
N GLY A 45 -8.67 -23.14 4.34
CA GLY A 45 -9.75 -22.25 4.75
C GLY A 45 -10.70 -22.88 5.76
N ALA A 46 -11.88 -22.27 5.92
CA ALA A 46 -12.92 -22.80 6.81
C ALA A 46 -13.32 -24.22 6.40
N ARG A 47 -13.53 -25.09 7.40
CA ARG A 47 -14.00 -26.45 7.18
C ARG A 47 -15.38 -26.40 6.54
N ILE A 48 -15.55 -27.23 5.53
CA ILE A 48 -16.83 -27.45 4.85
C ILE A 48 -17.18 -28.92 4.98
N GLY A 49 -18.45 -29.19 5.28
CA GLY A 49 -18.95 -30.55 5.42
C GLY A 49 -20.40 -30.65 4.98
N VAL A 50 -20.87 -31.89 4.88
CA VAL A 50 -22.27 -32.24 4.68
C VAL A 50 -22.62 -33.31 5.70
N ALA A 51 -23.88 -33.35 6.13
CA ALA A 51 -24.36 -34.36 7.08
C ALA A 51 -24.40 -35.75 6.40
N GLU A 52 -23.32 -36.53 6.53
CA GLU A 52 -23.19 -37.82 5.85
C GLU A 52 -24.26 -38.82 6.28
N GLU A 53 -24.73 -38.77 7.53
CA GLU A 53 -25.83 -39.60 8.02
C GLU A 53 -27.19 -39.27 7.39
N VAL A 54 -27.37 -38.03 6.92
CA VAL A 54 -28.59 -37.62 6.20
C VAL A 54 -28.44 -37.94 4.72
N LYS A 55 -27.24 -37.75 4.18
CA LYS A 55 -26.89 -38.00 2.78
C LYS A 55 -27.10 -39.46 2.36
N SER A 56 -26.94 -40.42 3.28
CA SER A 56 -27.20 -41.84 2.99
C SER A 56 -28.67 -42.23 3.03
N GLU A 57 -29.53 -41.44 3.68
CA GLU A 57 -30.92 -41.83 3.99
C GLU A 57 -31.99 -41.04 3.22
N PHE A 58 -31.67 -39.83 2.71
CA PHE A 58 -32.69 -39.02 2.04
C PHE A 58 -33.19 -39.66 0.74
N GLN A 59 -34.49 -39.49 0.50
CA GLN A 59 -35.17 -39.89 -0.73
C GLN A 59 -35.61 -38.65 -1.51
N VAL A 60 -35.87 -38.84 -2.81
CA VAL A 60 -36.26 -37.78 -3.74
C VAL A 60 -37.67 -38.04 -4.24
N ALA A 61 -38.59 -37.09 -4.01
CA ALA A 61 -39.94 -37.14 -4.56
C ALA A 61 -39.91 -36.62 -6.00
N TRP A 62 -39.79 -37.51 -6.99
CA TRP A 62 -39.74 -37.17 -8.41
C TRP A 62 -41.05 -36.57 -8.91
N LEU A 63 -40.99 -35.69 -9.91
CA LEU A 63 -42.19 -35.23 -10.62
C LEU A 63 -42.84 -36.36 -11.44
N ASP A 64 -42.00 -37.24 -11.99
CA ASP A 64 -42.38 -38.42 -12.74
C ASP A 64 -41.29 -39.50 -12.51
N PRO A 65 -41.55 -40.54 -11.71
CA PRO A 65 -40.54 -41.58 -11.41
C PRO A 65 -40.02 -42.31 -12.65
N ALA A 66 -40.80 -42.36 -13.74
CA ALA A 66 -40.36 -42.95 -15.00
C ALA A 66 -39.49 -42.00 -15.83
N ARG A 67 -39.47 -40.70 -15.50
CA ARG A 67 -38.74 -39.64 -16.20
C ARG A 67 -38.05 -38.66 -15.22
N PRO A 68 -36.97 -39.09 -14.53
CA PRO A 68 -36.28 -38.27 -13.52
C PRO A 68 -35.70 -36.95 -14.07
N GLU A 69 -35.44 -36.86 -15.37
CA GLU A 69 -34.96 -35.65 -16.04
C GLU A 69 -35.97 -34.49 -15.97
N ARG A 70 -37.24 -34.78 -15.67
CA ARG A 70 -38.26 -33.76 -15.45
C ARG A 70 -38.07 -33.01 -14.13
N GLY A 71 -37.22 -33.51 -13.23
CA GLY A 71 -36.92 -32.91 -11.93
C GLY A 71 -37.70 -33.53 -10.78
N PHE A 72 -37.59 -32.90 -9.61
CA PHE A 72 -38.15 -33.37 -8.34
C PHE A 72 -38.95 -32.28 -7.63
N LYS A 73 -39.88 -32.69 -6.75
CA LYS A 73 -40.74 -31.82 -5.93
C LYS A 73 -40.02 -31.39 -4.64
N TYR A 74 -39.45 -32.36 -3.92
CA TYR A 74 -38.77 -32.15 -2.63
C TYR A 74 -37.92 -33.39 -2.27
N ILE A 75 -37.11 -33.26 -1.22
CA ILE A 75 -36.40 -34.38 -0.57
C ILE A 75 -37.07 -34.73 0.76
N TYR A 76 -37.07 -36.00 1.14
CA TYR A 76 -37.77 -36.49 2.32
C TYR A 76 -37.07 -37.69 2.97
N LEU A 77 -37.51 -38.05 4.17
CA LEU A 77 -37.13 -39.27 4.88
C LEU A 77 -38.36 -40.17 5.04
N SER A 78 -38.16 -41.49 5.01
CA SER A 78 -39.20 -42.43 5.43
C SER A 78 -39.45 -42.32 6.94
N PRO A 79 -40.59 -42.79 7.47
CA PRO A 79 -40.84 -42.82 8.91
C PRO A 79 -39.75 -43.56 9.70
N GLU A 80 -39.20 -44.64 9.13
CA GLU A 80 -38.11 -45.42 9.72
C GLU A 80 -36.82 -44.59 9.78
N ALA A 81 -36.40 -43.99 8.66
CA ALA A 81 -35.19 -43.17 8.61
C ALA A 81 -35.28 -41.93 9.52
N TYR A 82 -36.45 -41.28 9.55
CA TYR A 82 -36.68 -40.14 10.44
C TYR A 82 -36.62 -40.55 11.92
N SER A 83 -37.15 -41.73 12.27
CA SER A 83 -37.07 -42.24 13.66
C SER A 83 -35.64 -42.47 14.15
N GLN A 84 -34.71 -42.77 13.23
CA GLN A 84 -33.28 -42.96 13.54
C GLN A 84 -32.51 -41.62 13.62
N LEU A 85 -32.82 -40.67 12.74
CA LEU A 85 -32.10 -39.39 12.64
C LEU A 85 -32.63 -38.31 13.59
N SER A 86 -33.93 -38.34 13.93
CA SER A 86 -34.55 -37.33 14.79
C SER A 86 -33.94 -37.27 16.20
N PRO A 87 -33.63 -38.39 16.89
CA PRO A 87 -32.96 -38.35 18.20
C PRO A 87 -31.56 -37.74 18.18
N MET A 88 -30.89 -37.74 17.03
CA MET A 88 -29.57 -37.14 16.86
C MET A 88 -29.64 -35.62 16.64
N GLY A 89 -30.83 -35.07 16.39
CA GLY A 89 -30.99 -33.66 16.05
C GLY A 89 -30.46 -33.29 14.65
N SER A 90 -30.16 -34.27 13.80
CA SER A 90 -29.54 -34.07 12.48
C SER A 90 -30.43 -33.35 11.47
N VAL A 91 -31.76 -33.43 11.61
CA VAL A 91 -32.73 -32.92 10.63
C VAL A 91 -33.95 -32.30 11.29
N LYS A 92 -34.51 -31.29 10.64
CA LYS A 92 -35.90 -30.85 10.85
C LYS A 92 -36.72 -31.25 9.63
N ALA A 93 -37.89 -31.82 9.87
CA ALA A 93 -38.76 -32.28 8.81
C ALA A 93 -40.23 -32.13 9.21
N GLU A 94 -41.08 -31.99 8.20
CA GLU A 94 -42.54 -31.91 8.35
C GLU A 94 -43.16 -33.22 7.87
N LEU A 95 -44.02 -33.83 8.70
CA LEU A 95 -44.78 -34.99 8.30
C LEU A 95 -45.86 -34.56 7.30
N ILE A 96 -45.81 -35.13 6.10
CA ILE A 96 -46.79 -34.94 5.04
C ILE A 96 -47.30 -36.30 4.55
N GLU A 97 -48.49 -36.29 3.96
CA GLU A 97 -49.01 -37.42 3.20
C GLU A 97 -48.94 -37.07 1.72
N ASP A 98 -48.18 -37.84 0.94
CA ASP A 98 -48.06 -37.68 -0.51
C ASP A 98 -48.07 -39.06 -1.16
N GLU A 99 -48.80 -39.19 -2.26
CA GLU A 99 -48.96 -40.47 -3.00
C GLU A 99 -49.46 -41.66 -2.12
N GLY A 100 -50.17 -41.37 -1.03
CA GLY A 100 -50.68 -42.37 -0.08
C GLY A 100 -49.65 -42.89 0.92
N GLU A 101 -48.47 -42.26 1.00
CA GLU A 101 -47.40 -42.60 1.93
C GLU A 101 -47.14 -41.45 2.91
N ALA A 102 -46.85 -41.81 4.17
CA ALA A 102 -46.36 -40.87 5.17
C ALA A 102 -44.87 -40.55 4.88
N ARG A 103 -44.55 -39.28 4.61
CA ARG A 103 -43.21 -38.81 4.27
C ARG A 103 -42.81 -37.67 5.21
N TYR A 104 -41.57 -37.69 5.69
CA TYR A 104 -41.00 -36.57 6.46
C TYR A 104 -40.22 -35.67 5.49
N LYS A 105 -40.89 -34.64 4.97
CA LYS A 105 -40.27 -33.67 4.06
C LYS A 105 -39.21 -32.87 4.81
N ILE A 106 -37.96 -32.95 4.36
CA ILE A 106 -36.84 -32.25 5.01
C ILE A 106 -36.99 -30.74 4.78
N THR A 107 -36.96 -29.96 5.87
CA THR A 107 -36.94 -28.50 5.83
C THR A 107 -35.53 -27.97 6.08
N ASP A 108 -34.83 -28.56 7.04
CA ASP A 108 -33.49 -28.13 7.46
C ASP A 108 -32.61 -29.35 7.73
N ILE A 109 -31.36 -29.27 7.26
CA ILE A 109 -30.31 -30.24 7.58
C ILE A 109 -29.34 -29.55 8.53
N ILE A 110 -29.19 -30.11 9.74
CA ILE A 110 -28.31 -29.59 10.78
C ILE A 110 -27.03 -30.42 10.83
N GLY A 111 -27.18 -31.75 10.80
CA GLY A 111 -26.08 -32.70 10.98
C GLY A 111 -25.77 -32.95 12.46
N LYS A 112 -25.31 -34.17 12.77
CA LYS A 112 -24.86 -34.54 14.12
C LYS A 112 -23.44 -34.06 14.44
N GLU A 113 -22.63 -33.85 13.40
CA GLU A 113 -21.24 -33.41 13.51
C GLU A 113 -21.17 -31.89 13.58
N ASP A 114 -20.26 -31.37 14.40
CA ASP A 114 -19.97 -29.94 14.51
C ASP A 114 -18.93 -29.52 13.47
N GLY A 115 -18.99 -28.27 13.01
CA GLY A 115 -18.02 -27.71 12.07
C GLY A 115 -18.26 -28.08 10.60
N LEU A 116 -19.52 -28.19 10.19
CA LEU A 116 -19.96 -28.46 8.82
C LEU A 116 -20.21 -27.17 8.02
N GLY A 117 -20.58 -26.07 8.69
CA GLY A 117 -21.10 -24.87 8.02
C GLY A 117 -20.84 -23.54 8.73
N VAL A 118 -21.92 -22.83 9.09
CA VAL A 118 -21.90 -21.41 9.48
C VAL A 118 -21.18 -21.16 10.80
N GLU A 119 -21.11 -22.16 11.67
CA GLU A 119 -20.32 -22.16 12.90
C GLU A 119 -18.82 -21.99 12.62
N CYS A 120 -18.28 -22.60 11.56
CA CYS A 120 -16.90 -22.36 11.12
C CYS A 120 -16.71 -20.92 10.64
N LEU A 121 -17.72 -20.29 10.04
CA LEU A 121 -17.63 -18.89 9.60
C LEU A 121 -17.68 -17.92 10.79
N ARG A 122 -18.51 -18.22 11.80
CA ARG A 122 -18.56 -17.45 13.05
C ARG A 122 -17.18 -17.46 13.72
N ASP A 123 -16.58 -18.62 13.84
CA ASP A 123 -15.32 -18.79 14.57
C ASP A 123 -14.10 -18.35 13.72
N ALA A 124 -14.18 -18.43 12.38
CA ALA A 124 -13.27 -17.70 11.50
C ALA A 124 -13.30 -16.18 11.76
N GLY A 125 -14.48 -15.61 11.98
CA GLY A 125 -14.63 -14.21 12.38
C GLY A 125 -13.97 -13.88 13.73
N LEU A 126 -14.00 -14.82 14.68
CA LEU A 126 -13.35 -14.70 15.98
C LEU A 126 -11.83 -14.53 15.84
N ILE A 127 -11.17 -15.41 15.07
CA ILE A 127 -9.71 -15.35 14.88
C ILE A 127 -9.28 -14.17 14.00
N ALA A 128 -10.12 -13.72 13.05
CA ALA A 128 -9.89 -12.49 12.31
C ALA A 128 -9.86 -11.27 13.24
N GLY A 129 -10.88 -11.11 14.09
CA GLY A 129 -10.96 -10.01 15.05
C GLY A 129 -9.82 -10.02 16.06
N GLU A 130 -9.49 -11.20 16.59
CA GLU A 130 -8.36 -11.37 17.50
C GLU A 130 -7.02 -11.07 16.83
N THR A 131 -6.82 -11.46 15.57
CA THR A 131 -5.59 -11.14 14.83
C THR A 131 -5.45 -9.65 14.54
N ALA A 132 -6.55 -8.97 14.20
CA ALA A 132 -6.55 -7.52 14.02
C ALA A 132 -6.13 -6.81 15.32
N GLN A 133 -6.65 -7.26 16.47
CA GLN A 133 -6.24 -6.75 17.78
C GLN A 133 -4.78 -7.10 18.11
N ALA A 134 -4.33 -8.30 17.77
CA ALA A 134 -2.94 -8.74 17.99
C ALA A 134 -1.93 -7.87 17.25
N TYR A 135 -2.22 -7.44 16.03
CA TYR A 135 -1.35 -6.52 15.30
C TYR A 135 -1.18 -5.16 16.00
N GLU A 136 -2.23 -4.63 16.63
CA GLU A 136 -2.16 -3.38 17.40
C GLU A 136 -1.37 -3.52 18.71
N ASP A 137 -1.45 -4.72 19.31
CA ASP A 137 -0.92 -5.00 20.64
C ASP A 137 0.52 -5.50 20.64
N ILE A 138 0.87 -6.43 19.74
CA ILE A 138 2.14 -7.17 19.73
C ILE A 138 2.69 -7.31 18.30
N VAL A 139 3.93 -7.76 18.18
CA VAL A 139 4.51 -8.07 16.87
C VAL A 139 3.92 -9.36 16.32
N THR A 140 3.32 -9.29 15.15
CA THR A 140 2.75 -10.41 14.39
C THR A 140 3.57 -10.65 13.14
N ILE A 141 3.96 -11.91 12.89
CA ILE A 141 4.67 -12.34 11.68
C ILE A 141 4.03 -13.63 11.16
N SER A 142 3.82 -13.72 9.85
CA SER A 142 3.25 -14.89 9.20
C SER A 142 4.22 -15.50 8.18
N ILE A 143 4.30 -16.83 8.13
CA ILE A 143 4.97 -17.59 7.08
C ILE A 143 3.90 -18.30 6.26
N VAL A 144 3.97 -18.22 4.94
CA VAL A 144 3.10 -18.98 4.02
C VAL A 144 3.97 -19.99 3.27
N THR A 145 3.84 -21.28 3.57
CA THR A 145 4.70 -22.36 3.03
C THR A 145 4.09 -23.09 1.83
N CYS A 146 2.83 -23.49 1.94
CA CYS A 146 2.13 -24.23 0.88
C CYS A 146 0.95 -23.43 0.36
N ARG A 147 0.04 -23.01 1.24
CA ARG A 147 -1.15 -22.25 0.86
C ARG A 147 -1.82 -21.58 2.04
N ALA A 148 -2.38 -20.41 1.77
CA ALA A 148 -3.34 -19.72 2.63
C ALA A 148 -4.65 -19.53 1.83
N ILE A 149 -5.78 -20.00 2.36
CA ILE A 149 -7.08 -19.96 1.69
C ILE A 149 -8.13 -19.32 2.59
N GLY A 150 -8.94 -18.43 2.04
CA GLY A 150 -10.09 -17.83 2.73
C GLY A 150 -9.67 -17.11 4.02
N ILE A 151 -10.16 -17.58 5.17
CA ILE A 151 -9.79 -17.02 6.47
C ILE A 151 -8.28 -17.06 6.73
N GLY A 152 -7.56 -18.10 6.28
CA GLY A 152 -6.12 -18.17 6.43
C GLY A 152 -5.39 -17.02 5.72
N SER A 153 -5.90 -16.56 4.58
CA SER A 153 -5.38 -15.40 3.86
C SER A 153 -5.63 -14.10 4.62
N TYR A 154 -6.80 -13.96 5.26
CA TYR A 154 -7.10 -12.81 6.09
C TYR A 154 -6.27 -12.79 7.37
N VAL A 155 -6.07 -13.91 8.06
CA VAL A 155 -5.19 -13.99 9.25
C VAL A 155 -3.76 -13.57 8.89
N VAL A 156 -3.25 -14.04 7.74
CA VAL A 156 -1.95 -13.62 7.22
C VAL A 156 -1.90 -12.11 6.99
N ARG A 157 -2.88 -11.54 6.29
CA ARG A 157 -2.91 -10.10 5.98
C ARG A 157 -3.13 -9.22 7.22
N LEU A 158 -4.02 -9.61 8.12
CA LEU A 158 -4.29 -8.90 9.37
C LEU A 158 -3.09 -8.94 10.32
N GLY A 159 -2.22 -9.95 10.19
CA GLY A 159 -0.91 -10.00 10.85
C GLY A 159 0.15 -9.09 10.21
N HIS A 160 -0.15 -8.47 9.07
CA HIS A 160 0.68 -7.58 8.25
C HIS A 160 1.99 -8.18 7.70
N ARG A 161 2.94 -8.60 8.55
CA ARG A 161 4.29 -8.98 8.14
C ARG A 161 4.31 -10.39 7.60
N VAL A 162 4.51 -10.55 6.28
CA VAL A 162 4.39 -11.87 5.62
C VAL A 162 5.68 -12.28 4.93
N VAL A 163 6.12 -13.50 5.20
CA VAL A 163 7.13 -14.22 4.41
C VAL A 163 6.42 -15.29 3.58
N GLN A 164 6.51 -15.22 2.26
CA GLN A 164 5.88 -16.18 1.35
C GLN A 164 6.94 -17.09 0.72
N VAL A 165 6.74 -18.40 0.79
CA VAL A 165 7.58 -19.38 0.09
C VAL A 165 7.20 -19.39 -1.40
N GLU A 166 8.18 -19.45 -2.30
CA GLU A 166 7.99 -19.30 -3.75
C GLU A 166 6.92 -20.23 -4.36
N SER A 167 6.84 -21.47 -3.89
CA SER A 167 5.86 -22.46 -4.38
C SER A 167 4.44 -22.25 -3.86
N SER A 168 4.24 -21.31 -2.93
CA SER A 168 2.99 -21.12 -2.20
C SER A 168 2.10 -20.02 -2.78
N TYR A 169 0.83 -20.02 -2.37
CA TYR A 169 -0.13 -18.99 -2.76
C TYR A 169 -1.04 -18.54 -1.62
N ILE A 170 -1.48 -17.27 -1.69
CA ILE A 170 -2.44 -16.64 -0.77
C ILE A 170 -3.69 -16.30 -1.58
N ILE A 171 -4.81 -16.99 -1.36
CA ILE A 171 -6.02 -16.80 -2.17
C ILE A 171 -7.28 -16.74 -1.31
N LEU A 172 -8.35 -16.15 -1.85
CA LEU A 172 -9.68 -16.27 -1.26
C LEU A 172 -10.40 -17.51 -1.82
N THR A 173 -10.40 -17.64 -3.14
CA THR A 173 -11.10 -18.71 -3.88
C THR A 173 -10.16 -19.35 -4.89
N GLY A 174 -10.18 -20.68 -5.00
CA GLY A 174 -9.36 -21.43 -5.95
C GLY A 174 -9.73 -21.18 -7.42
N HIS A 175 -8.74 -21.27 -8.31
CA HIS A 175 -8.90 -20.99 -9.73
C HIS A 175 -9.97 -21.87 -10.41
N ALA A 176 -10.06 -23.15 -10.02
CA ALA A 176 -11.06 -24.08 -10.56
C ALA A 176 -12.50 -23.66 -10.21
N ALA A 177 -12.73 -23.14 -9.00
CA ALA A 177 -14.02 -22.63 -8.59
C ALA A 177 -14.39 -21.34 -9.36
N LEU A 178 -13.43 -20.42 -9.55
CA LEU A 178 -13.63 -19.22 -10.37
C LEU A 178 -13.99 -19.57 -11.82
N ASN A 179 -13.25 -20.50 -12.44
CA ASN A 179 -13.53 -20.96 -13.80
C ASN A 179 -14.93 -21.58 -13.92
N LYS A 180 -15.38 -22.34 -12.91
CA LYS A 180 -16.73 -22.91 -12.87
C LYS A 180 -17.81 -21.83 -12.80
N VAL A 181 -17.61 -20.78 -12.01
CA VAL A 181 -18.53 -19.64 -11.92
C VAL A 181 -18.57 -18.83 -13.22
N LEU A 182 -17.41 -18.64 -13.85
CA LEU A 182 -17.30 -17.90 -15.13
C LEU A 182 -17.71 -18.72 -16.35
N GLY A 183 -17.95 -20.03 -16.19
CA GLY A 183 -18.34 -20.95 -17.27
C GLY A 183 -17.24 -21.22 -18.30
N ARG A 184 -15.99 -20.78 -18.05
CA ARG A 184 -14.85 -20.94 -18.95
C ARG A 184 -13.53 -21.01 -18.19
N ALA A 185 -12.52 -21.62 -18.80
CA ALA A 185 -11.19 -21.75 -18.21
C ALA A 185 -10.38 -20.45 -18.34
N VAL A 186 -10.60 -19.50 -17.42
CA VAL A 186 -9.90 -18.21 -17.39
C VAL A 186 -8.52 -18.32 -16.73
N TYR A 187 -8.45 -19.01 -15.59
CA TYR A 187 -7.25 -19.07 -14.77
C TYR A 187 -6.62 -20.48 -14.79
N ALA A 188 -5.31 -20.52 -14.96
CA ALA A 188 -4.54 -21.76 -15.11
C ALA A 188 -4.04 -22.35 -13.79
N SER A 189 -3.83 -21.53 -12.75
CA SER A 189 -3.33 -22.00 -11.45
C SER A 189 -3.71 -21.08 -10.29
N ASN A 190 -3.63 -21.57 -9.05
CA ASN A 190 -3.76 -20.73 -7.86
C ASN A 190 -2.59 -19.74 -7.72
N ASN A 191 -1.40 -20.11 -8.18
CA ASN A 191 -0.26 -19.19 -8.20
C ASN A 191 -0.54 -17.98 -9.08
N GLN A 192 -1.28 -18.12 -10.19
CA GLN A 192 -1.70 -16.98 -11.02
C GLN A 192 -2.53 -15.95 -10.23
N LEU A 193 -3.26 -16.38 -9.21
CA LEU A 193 -4.14 -15.54 -8.40
C LEU A 193 -3.41 -14.95 -7.18
N GLY A 194 -2.51 -15.71 -6.57
CA GLY A 194 -1.96 -15.38 -5.25
C GLY A 194 -0.55 -15.84 -4.97
N GLY A 195 0.20 -16.25 -6.00
CA GLY A 195 1.62 -16.56 -5.89
C GLY A 195 2.45 -15.30 -5.63
N VAL A 196 3.76 -15.49 -5.45
CA VAL A 196 4.70 -14.39 -5.14
C VAL A 196 4.69 -13.27 -6.19
N GLN A 197 4.47 -13.61 -7.46
CA GLN A 197 4.37 -12.64 -8.55
C GLN A 197 3.13 -11.74 -8.47
N VAL A 198 2.17 -12.06 -7.60
CA VAL A 198 1.04 -11.19 -7.28
C VAL A 198 1.29 -10.52 -5.93
N MET A 199 1.52 -11.31 -4.88
CA MET A 199 1.50 -10.83 -3.49
C MET A 199 2.76 -10.08 -3.08
N HIS A 200 3.92 -10.38 -3.66
CA HIS A 200 5.14 -9.59 -3.42
C HIS A 200 5.08 -8.26 -4.18
N ASN A 201 4.48 -8.27 -5.38
CA ASN A 201 4.35 -7.10 -6.25
C ASN A 201 3.24 -6.12 -5.82
N ASN A 202 2.35 -6.52 -4.90
CA ASN A 202 1.30 -5.65 -4.36
C ASN A 202 1.47 -5.29 -2.87
N GLY A 203 2.56 -5.73 -2.24
CA GLY A 203 2.88 -5.40 -0.85
C GLY A 203 2.25 -6.28 0.23
N VAL A 204 1.43 -7.27 -0.14
CA VAL A 204 0.90 -8.24 0.85
C VAL A 204 2.02 -9.12 1.42
N THR A 205 2.99 -9.48 0.58
CA THR A 205 4.19 -10.22 0.98
C THR A 205 5.36 -9.25 1.15
N HIS A 206 5.97 -9.27 2.33
CA HIS A 206 7.10 -8.42 2.68
C HIS A 206 8.43 -9.04 2.24
N ALA A 207 8.57 -10.36 2.28
CA ALA A 207 9.74 -11.08 1.78
C ALA A 207 9.38 -12.43 1.17
N VAL A 208 10.21 -12.88 0.23
CA VAL A 208 10.07 -14.19 -0.43
C VAL A 208 11.21 -15.10 0.00
N ALA A 209 10.90 -16.38 0.21
CA ALA A 209 11.87 -17.40 0.53
C ALA A 209 11.75 -18.59 -0.44
N THR A 210 12.88 -19.21 -0.79
CA THR A 210 12.88 -20.37 -1.69
C THR A 210 12.41 -21.65 -0.99
N THR A 211 12.68 -21.78 0.31
CA THR A 211 12.31 -22.95 1.12
C THR A 211 11.70 -22.54 2.46
N ASP A 212 11.01 -23.47 3.13
CA ASP A 212 10.49 -23.26 4.48
C ASP A 212 11.59 -22.90 5.49
N LEU A 213 12.76 -23.53 5.36
CA LEU A 213 13.91 -23.25 6.21
C LEU A 213 14.43 -21.83 6.01
N ASP A 214 14.49 -21.37 4.75
CA ASP A 214 14.87 -19.99 4.44
C ASP A 214 13.81 -19.00 4.94
N ALA A 215 12.52 -19.37 4.89
CA ALA A 215 11.45 -18.54 5.44
C ALA A 215 11.59 -18.38 6.96
N VAL A 216 11.87 -19.47 7.68
CA VAL A 216 12.17 -19.44 9.11
C VAL A 216 13.41 -18.61 9.40
N ARG A 217 14.48 -18.73 8.58
CA ARG A 217 15.68 -17.91 8.71
C ARG A 217 15.35 -16.42 8.57
N THR A 218 14.53 -16.04 7.60
CA THR A 218 14.07 -14.65 7.42
C THR A 218 13.29 -14.16 8.64
N VAL A 219 12.37 -14.96 9.19
CA VAL A 219 11.63 -14.57 10.41
C VAL A 219 12.55 -14.42 11.61
N VAL A 220 13.52 -15.31 11.80
CA VAL A 220 14.54 -15.18 12.86
C VAL A 220 15.38 -13.92 12.66
N ASN A 221 15.75 -13.60 11.42
CA ASN A 221 16.44 -12.36 11.09
C ASN A 221 15.56 -11.12 11.36
N TRP A 222 14.25 -11.17 11.17
CA TRP A 222 13.38 -10.05 11.54
C TRP A 222 13.26 -9.87 13.05
N LEU A 223 13.14 -10.98 13.79
CA LEU A 223 13.06 -10.96 15.24
C LEU A 223 14.32 -10.37 15.90
N GLN A 224 15.47 -10.38 15.21
CA GLN A 224 16.68 -9.74 15.72
C GLN A 224 16.53 -8.22 15.93
N PHE A 225 15.61 -7.57 15.21
CA PHE A 225 15.31 -6.14 15.35
C PHE A 225 14.22 -5.87 16.40
N VAL A 226 13.44 -6.89 16.76
CA VAL A 226 12.22 -6.77 17.56
C VAL A 226 12.53 -6.94 19.05
N PRO A 227 11.97 -6.09 19.94
CA PRO A 227 12.02 -6.31 21.39
C PRO A 227 11.46 -7.68 21.80
N LYS A 228 12.04 -8.30 22.83
CA LYS A 228 11.55 -9.61 23.34
C LYS A 228 10.08 -9.59 23.77
N ASP A 229 9.60 -8.43 24.22
CA ASP A 229 8.23 -8.10 24.61
C ASP A 229 7.99 -6.60 24.43
N LYS A 230 6.72 -6.16 24.40
CA LYS A 230 6.32 -4.76 24.16
C LYS A 230 6.88 -3.76 25.19
N LEU A 231 7.22 -4.23 26.39
CA LEU A 231 7.69 -3.38 27.49
C LEU A 231 9.22 -3.24 27.50
N SER A 232 9.91 -4.03 26.68
CA SER A 232 11.35 -4.03 26.57
C SER A 232 11.86 -3.02 25.56
N MET A 233 13.08 -2.53 25.77
CA MET A 233 13.77 -1.74 24.76
C MET A 233 14.14 -2.60 23.55
N VAL A 234 14.38 -1.93 22.42
CA VAL A 234 14.92 -2.57 21.23
C VAL A 234 16.27 -3.25 21.51
N PRO A 235 16.57 -4.40 20.88
CA PRO A 235 17.78 -5.16 21.13
C PRO A 235 19.00 -4.47 20.50
N ILE A 236 19.67 -3.60 21.26
CA ILE A 236 20.94 -2.98 20.86
C ILE A 236 22.05 -4.03 20.94
N MET A 237 22.74 -4.26 19.83
CA MET A 237 23.83 -5.23 19.72
C MET A 237 25.17 -4.52 19.58
N ARG A 238 26.28 -5.17 19.93
CA ARG A 238 27.61 -4.63 19.62
C ARG A 238 27.82 -4.72 18.11
N SER A 239 28.04 -3.58 17.46
CA SER A 239 28.38 -3.54 16.05
C SER A 239 29.88 -3.75 15.86
N SER A 240 30.25 -4.54 14.86
CA SER A 240 31.63 -4.57 14.35
C SER A 240 31.95 -3.35 13.51
N ASP A 241 30.93 -2.61 13.08
CA ASP A 241 31.06 -1.39 12.28
C ASP A 241 31.21 -0.16 13.21
N PRO A 242 32.37 0.55 13.20
CA PRO A 242 32.62 1.65 14.14
C PRO A 242 31.74 2.87 13.86
N ILE A 243 31.02 3.36 14.88
CA ILE A 243 30.19 4.58 14.78
C ILE A 243 30.99 5.82 14.33
N SER A 244 32.29 5.86 14.65
CA SER A 244 33.17 6.99 14.32
C SER A 244 33.69 6.97 12.88
N ARG A 245 33.38 5.95 12.06
CA ARG A 245 33.82 5.92 10.66
C ARG A 245 33.07 6.98 9.84
N PRO A 246 33.69 7.53 8.77
CA PRO A 246 32.96 8.38 7.84
C PRO A 246 31.94 7.58 7.00
N VAL A 247 30.91 8.28 6.53
CA VAL A 247 30.07 7.83 5.41
C VAL A 247 30.75 8.31 4.13
N GLU A 248 31.33 7.40 3.36
CA GLU A 248 32.13 7.76 2.17
C GLU A 248 31.33 7.71 0.87
N TRP A 249 30.23 6.96 0.87
CA TRP A 249 29.29 7.00 -0.24
C TRP A 249 28.37 8.22 -0.08
N VAL A 250 28.51 9.19 -0.99
CA VAL A 250 27.73 10.43 -1.01
C VAL A 250 26.80 10.43 -2.22
N PRO A 251 25.50 10.71 -2.05
CA PRO A 251 24.54 10.80 -3.15
C PRO A 251 24.99 11.81 -4.22
N PRO A 252 25.09 11.41 -5.51
CA PRO A 252 25.27 12.36 -6.59
C PRO A 252 23.96 13.11 -6.87
N ARG A 253 24.05 14.27 -7.54
CA ARG A 253 22.86 14.98 -8.05
C ARG A 253 22.12 14.20 -9.15
N ALA A 254 22.83 13.32 -9.86
CA ALA A 254 22.24 12.45 -10.87
C ALA A 254 21.39 11.35 -10.21
N PRO A 255 20.38 10.80 -10.91
CA PRO A 255 19.63 9.65 -10.43
C PRO A 255 20.55 8.46 -10.11
N HIS A 256 20.31 7.84 -8.96
CA HIS A 256 21.11 6.77 -8.37
C HIS A 256 20.25 5.84 -7.51
N ASP A 257 20.79 4.66 -7.17
CA ASP A 257 20.14 3.73 -6.24
C ASP A 257 20.31 4.21 -4.78
N PRO A 258 19.23 4.49 -4.03
CA PRO A 258 19.32 4.96 -2.66
C PRO A 258 19.89 3.90 -1.71
N ARG A 259 19.84 2.62 -2.08
CA ARG A 259 20.42 1.53 -1.28
C ARG A 259 21.92 1.71 -1.09
N LEU A 260 22.61 2.36 -2.04
CA LEU A 260 24.04 2.65 -1.94
C LEU A 260 24.33 3.73 -0.89
N MET A 261 23.43 4.69 -0.68
CA MET A 261 23.55 5.64 0.43
C MET A 261 23.43 4.93 1.78
N LEU A 262 22.54 3.94 1.86
CA LEU A 262 22.32 3.17 3.09
C LEU A 262 23.49 2.22 3.35
N THR A 263 23.80 1.35 2.38
CA THR A 263 24.69 0.19 2.55
C THR A 263 26.12 0.42 2.06
N GLY A 264 26.33 1.44 1.22
CA GLY A 264 27.60 1.70 0.57
C GLY A 264 27.85 0.79 -0.64
N GLU A 265 29.09 0.84 -1.12
CA GLU A 265 29.66 -0.09 -2.09
C GLU A 265 31.02 -0.58 -1.56
N PRO A 266 31.61 -1.65 -2.14
CA PRO A 266 32.91 -2.12 -1.68
C PRO A 266 33.97 -1.01 -1.63
N GLY A 267 34.50 -0.74 -0.42
CA GLY A 267 35.49 0.30 -0.18
C GLY A 267 34.95 1.71 0.02
N ARG A 268 33.64 1.95 -0.08
CA ARG A 268 32.98 3.23 0.24
C ARG A 268 31.74 2.96 1.09
N PRO A 269 31.88 2.90 2.43
CA PRO A 269 30.78 2.51 3.31
C PRO A 269 29.63 3.54 3.32
N GLY A 270 28.41 3.03 3.48
CA GLY A 270 27.18 3.82 3.55
C GLY A 270 26.82 4.28 4.97
N PHE A 271 25.60 4.77 5.14
CA PHE A 271 25.10 5.34 6.39
C PHE A 271 24.89 4.30 7.51
N VAL A 272 24.34 3.13 7.18
CA VAL A 272 24.01 2.10 8.19
C VAL A 272 25.17 1.14 8.42
N ASP A 273 25.08 0.35 9.48
CA ASP A 273 26.05 -0.70 9.79
C ASP A 273 26.15 -1.69 8.62
N ALA A 274 27.38 -2.04 8.24
CA ALA A 274 27.65 -2.93 7.11
C ALA A 274 26.88 -4.26 7.22
N GLY A 275 26.15 -4.61 6.16
CA GLY A 275 25.38 -5.86 6.07
C GLY A 275 24.11 -5.91 6.94
N SER A 276 23.70 -4.80 7.56
CA SER A 276 22.53 -4.77 8.45
C SER A 276 21.19 -4.47 7.76
N PHE A 277 21.21 -3.90 6.55
CA PHE A 277 19.99 -3.48 5.86
C PHE A 277 19.23 -4.67 5.26
N ASP A 278 18.01 -4.88 5.74
CA ASP A 278 17.05 -5.89 5.27
C ASP A 278 15.83 -5.19 4.66
N GLU A 279 15.73 -5.22 3.34
CA GLU A 279 14.67 -4.56 2.58
C GLU A 279 13.38 -5.39 2.56
N ILE A 280 12.23 -4.73 2.75
CA ILE A 280 10.90 -5.34 2.71
C ILE A 280 10.02 -4.75 1.60
N MET A 281 9.09 -5.55 1.09
CA MET A 281 8.13 -5.16 0.05
C MET A 281 8.85 -4.61 -1.20
N LYS A 282 9.99 -5.20 -1.56
CA LYS A 282 10.94 -4.65 -2.53
C LYS A 282 10.34 -4.34 -3.90
N PRO A 283 9.57 -5.25 -4.56
CA PRO A 283 9.14 -5.00 -5.93
C PRO A 283 7.81 -4.21 -6.01
N TRP A 284 7.14 -3.99 -4.88
CA TRP A 284 5.94 -3.14 -4.80
C TRP A 284 6.33 -1.68 -4.54
N ALA A 285 5.69 -0.75 -5.28
CA ALA A 285 5.86 0.70 -5.12
C ALA A 285 7.33 1.13 -5.00
N GLN A 286 8.12 0.78 -6.01
CA GLN A 286 9.60 0.84 -5.95
C GLN A 286 10.15 2.27 -5.91
N THR A 287 9.30 3.29 -6.08
CA THR A 287 9.70 4.70 -5.85
C THR A 287 10.05 4.98 -4.39
N VAL A 288 9.63 4.10 -3.46
CA VAL A 288 9.99 4.14 -2.04
C VAL A 288 10.61 2.81 -1.61
N ILE A 289 11.69 2.91 -0.85
CA ILE A 289 12.42 1.79 -0.25
C ILE A 289 12.10 1.78 1.23
N ALA A 290 11.74 0.61 1.76
CA ALA A 290 11.47 0.41 3.17
C ALA A 290 12.22 -0.83 3.67
N GLY A 291 12.77 -0.76 4.88
CA GLY A 291 13.54 -1.86 5.43
C GLY A 291 13.93 -1.64 6.89
N ARG A 292 14.60 -2.63 7.46
CA ARG A 292 15.21 -2.55 8.79
C ARG A 292 16.72 -2.45 8.63
N ALA A 293 17.40 -1.78 9.54
CA ALA A 293 18.86 -1.75 9.60
C ALA A 293 19.35 -1.58 11.03
N ARG A 294 20.68 -1.49 11.20
CA ARG A 294 21.30 -1.04 12.43
C ARG A 294 22.13 0.22 12.23
N LEU A 295 22.16 1.07 13.24
CA LEU A 295 23.05 2.23 13.32
C LEU A 295 23.79 2.16 14.65
N GLY A 296 25.10 1.89 14.61
CA GLY A 296 25.89 1.64 15.82
C GLY A 296 25.35 0.48 16.66
N GLY A 297 24.73 -0.50 16.01
CA GLY A 297 24.09 -1.64 16.66
C GLY A 297 22.64 -1.40 17.13
N ILE A 298 22.11 -0.17 17.05
CA ILE A 298 20.72 0.15 17.37
C ILE A 298 19.83 -0.23 16.18
N PRO A 299 18.81 -1.10 16.34
CA PRO A 299 17.91 -1.45 15.25
C PRO A 299 16.98 -0.28 14.92
N ILE A 300 16.81 0.01 13.63
CA ILE A 300 16.00 1.13 13.12
C ILE A 300 15.15 0.69 11.92
N GLY A 301 13.98 1.29 11.78
CA GLY A 301 13.20 1.27 10.55
C GLY A 301 13.70 2.36 9.60
N ILE A 302 13.80 2.06 8.32
CA ILE A 302 14.30 2.98 7.29
C ILE A 302 13.26 3.16 6.20
N ILE A 303 13.10 4.41 5.79
CA ILE A 303 12.37 4.81 4.58
C ILE A 303 13.30 5.69 3.75
N ALA A 304 13.50 5.33 2.48
CA ALA A 304 14.32 6.08 1.53
C ALA A 304 13.60 6.19 0.18
N VAL A 305 14.04 7.11 -0.68
CA VAL A 305 13.34 7.47 -1.92
C VAL A 305 14.17 7.16 -3.13
N GLU A 306 13.62 6.40 -4.07
CA GLU A 306 14.24 6.14 -5.38
C GLU A 306 14.29 7.43 -6.20
N THR A 307 15.43 7.66 -6.84
CA THR A 307 15.65 8.88 -7.64
C THR A 307 15.61 8.60 -9.13
N ARG A 308 15.77 7.34 -9.54
CA ARG A 308 15.61 6.89 -10.93
C ARG A 308 14.13 6.78 -11.27
N THR A 309 13.83 6.87 -12.57
CA THR A 309 12.51 6.48 -13.07
C THR A 309 12.34 4.98 -12.89
N VAL A 310 11.24 4.58 -12.27
CA VAL A 310 10.85 3.18 -12.05
C VAL A 310 9.91 2.75 -13.17
N GLU A 311 10.12 1.54 -13.68
CA GLU A 311 9.20 0.91 -14.63
C GLU A 311 8.37 -0.15 -13.90
N LEU A 312 7.06 0.11 -13.79
CA LEU A 312 6.09 -0.78 -13.17
C LEU A 312 5.36 -1.57 -14.26
N THR A 313 5.51 -2.88 -14.26
CA THR A 313 4.75 -3.78 -15.15
C THR A 313 3.41 -4.15 -14.51
N GLN A 314 2.32 -3.69 -15.13
CA GLN A 314 0.95 -4.07 -14.78
C GLN A 314 0.56 -5.32 -15.58
N PRO A 315 0.23 -6.45 -14.91
CA PRO A 315 -0.15 -7.67 -15.62
C PRO A 315 -1.49 -7.49 -16.34
N ALA A 316 -1.65 -8.19 -17.46
CA ALA A 316 -2.94 -8.29 -18.13
C ALA A 316 -3.96 -9.02 -17.25
N ASP A 317 -5.23 -8.62 -17.33
CA ASP A 317 -6.34 -9.32 -16.68
C ASP A 317 -6.78 -10.51 -17.56
N PRO A 318 -6.57 -11.77 -17.14
CA PRO A 318 -6.97 -12.94 -17.92
C PRO A 318 -8.47 -13.03 -18.18
N ALA A 319 -9.30 -12.38 -17.36
CA ALA A 319 -10.75 -12.37 -17.53
C ALA A 319 -11.23 -11.38 -18.61
N ASN A 320 -10.38 -10.44 -19.01
CA ASN A 320 -10.68 -9.42 -20.01
C ASN A 320 -9.78 -9.59 -21.25
N LEU A 321 -10.39 -9.93 -22.39
CA LEU A 321 -9.67 -10.22 -23.63
C LEU A 321 -8.97 -8.99 -24.23
N ASP A 322 -9.46 -7.78 -23.92
CA ASP A 322 -8.86 -6.53 -24.40
C ASP A 322 -7.75 -6.03 -23.46
N SER A 323 -7.49 -6.75 -22.36
CA SER A 323 -6.43 -6.41 -21.41
C SER A 323 -5.08 -6.92 -21.91
N GLU A 324 -4.10 -6.02 -21.91
CA GLU A 324 -2.72 -6.33 -22.22
C GLU A 324 -1.80 -5.87 -21.09
N CYS A 325 -0.61 -6.48 -21.03
CA CYS A 325 0.42 -6.09 -20.09
C CYS A 325 0.90 -4.67 -20.41
N LYS A 326 0.96 -3.79 -19.41
CA LYS A 326 1.35 -2.38 -19.59
C LYS A 326 2.54 -2.05 -18.72
N THR A 327 3.53 -1.36 -19.29
CA THR A 327 4.62 -0.78 -18.52
C THR A 327 4.32 0.69 -18.27
N VAL A 328 4.25 1.06 -17.00
CA VAL A 328 4.00 2.44 -16.55
C VAL A 328 5.29 2.97 -15.94
N GLN A 329 5.68 4.18 -16.34
CA GLN A 329 6.82 4.86 -15.74
C GLN A 329 6.37 5.70 -14.55
N GLN A 330 7.05 5.55 -13.43
CA GLN A 330 6.89 6.38 -12.24
C GLN A 330 8.17 7.19 -12.04
N ALA A 331 8.04 8.51 -11.94
CA ALA A 331 9.19 9.38 -11.69
C ALA A 331 9.76 9.11 -10.29
N GLY A 332 11.09 9.13 -10.16
CA GLY A 332 11.75 9.18 -8.87
C GLY A 332 11.39 10.46 -8.11
N GLN A 333 11.62 10.47 -6.79
CA GLN A 333 11.33 11.62 -5.91
C GLN A 333 9.84 12.05 -5.87
N VAL A 334 8.91 11.19 -6.28
CA VAL A 334 7.47 11.48 -6.29
C VAL A 334 6.72 10.39 -5.54
N TRP A 335 5.81 10.79 -4.66
CA TRP A 335 4.82 9.86 -4.10
C TRP A 335 3.67 9.65 -5.09
N PHE A 336 3.37 8.39 -5.33
CA PHE A 336 2.22 7.86 -6.06
C PHE A 336 1.26 7.18 -5.06
N PRO A 337 0.03 6.77 -5.46
CA PRO A 337 -0.90 6.09 -4.55
C PRO A 337 -0.27 4.88 -3.84
N ASP A 338 0.47 4.07 -4.59
CA ASP A 338 1.15 2.86 -4.12
C ASP A 338 2.27 3.15 -3.11
N SER A 339 3.14 4.12 -3.40
CA SER A 339 4.30 4.48 -2.58
C SER A 339 3.91 5.29 -1.36
N ALA A 340 2.87 6.13 -1.45
CA ALA A 340 2.27 6.75 -0.28
C ALA A 340 1.70 5.69 0.67
N TYR A 341 1.00 4.68 0.12
CA TYR A 341 0.46 3.58 0.93
C TYR A 341 1.57 2.72 1.54
N LYS A 342 2.58 2.32 0.77
CA LYS A 342 3.77 1.60 1.26
C LYS A 342 4.48 2.35 2.37
N THR A 343 4.62 3.67 2.23
CA THR A 343 5.22 4.53 3.26
C THR A 343 4.41 4.45 4.56
N SER A 344 3.09 4.62 4.51
CA SER A 344 2.25 4.54 5.71
C SER A 344 2.25 3.15 6.37
N GLU A 345 2.26 2.08 5.57
CA GLU A 345 2.33 0.70 6.05
C GLU A 345 3.67 0.44 6.77
N ALA A 346 4.79 0.86 6.16
CA ALA A 346 6.11 0.72 6.78
C ALA A 346 6.22 1.45 8.13
N ILE A 347 5.74 2.70 8.20
CA ILE A 347 5.72 3.48 9.46
C ILE A 347 4.89 2.76 10.52
N ASN A 348 3.72 2.25 10.14
CA ASN A 348 2.83 1.50 11.03
C ASN A 348 3.49 0.23 11.57
N ASP A 349 4.16 -0.54 10.71
CA ASP A 349 4.87 -1.76 11.07
C ASP A 349 6.03 -1.48 12.03
N PHE A 350 6.90 -0.51 11.70
CA PHE A 350 8.05 -0.15 12.51
C PHE A 350 7.65 0.45 13.86
N SER A 351 6.62 1.29 13.90
CA SER A 351 6.08 1.85 15.15
C SER A 351 5.55 0.75 16.08
N ARG A 352 4.89 -0.27 15.53
CA ARG A 352 4.38 -1.42 16.30
C ARG A 352 5.48 -2.37 16.77
N GLU A 353 6.61 -2.41 16.06
CA GLU A 353 7.83 -3.07 16.53
C GLU A 353 8.59 -2.27 17.60
N GLY A 354 8.19 -1.02 17.85
CA GLY A 354 8.88 -0.11 18.78
C GLY A 354 10.21 0.42 18.23
N LEU A 355 10.44 0.29 16.92
CA LEU A 355 11.68 0.74 16.28
C LEU A 355 11.69 2.27 16.12
N PRO A 356 12.82 2.95 16.42
CA PRO A 356 13.08 4.28 15.90
C PRO A 356 13.07 4.26 14.37
N ILE A 357 12.57 5.31 13.74
CA ILE A 357 12.42 5.41 12.29
C ILE A 357 13.33 6.50 11.77
N ILE A 358 14.07 6.23 10.69
CA ILE A 358 14.80 7.24 9.92
C ILE A 358 14.20 7.34 8.52
N ILE A 359 13.75 8.54 8.17
CA ILE A 359 13.22 8.87 6.84
C ILE A 359 14.27 9.71 6.11
N PHE A 360 14.92 9.12 5.12
CA PHE A 360 15.80 9.83 4.19
C PHE A 360 14.94 10.55 3.13
N ALA A 361 14.45 11.73 3.48
CA ALA A 361 13.46 12.47 2.71
C ALA A 361 14.07 13.08 1.44
N ASN A 362 13.48 12.74 0.29
CA ASN A 362 13.90 13.26 -1.01
C ASN A 362 12.73 13.28 -2.00
N TRP A 363 11.68 14.05 -1.68
CA TRP A 363 10.45 14.14 -2.47
C TRP A 363 10.17 15.56 -2.97
N ARG A 364 9.92 15.67 -4.28
CA ARG A 364 9.39 16.88 -4.93
C ARG A 364 7.91 17.11 -4.68
N GLY A 365 7.20 16.08 -4.21
CA GLY A 365 5.78 16.17 -3.90
C GLY A 365 5.04 14.86 -4.13
N PHE A 366 3.72 14.98 -4.13
CA PHE A 366 2.79 13.94 -4.55
C PHE A 366 2.47 14.11 -6.04
N SER A 367 2.20 13.01 -6.74
CA SER A 367 1.66 13.08 -8.10
C SER A 367 0.29 13.75 -8.09
N GLY A 368 0.17 14.87 -8.81
CA GLY A 368 -1.06 15.63 -8.96
C GLY A 368 -1.82 15.34 -10.26
N GLY A 369 -1.42 14.31 -11.02
CA GLY A 369 -2.06 13.94 -12.28
C GLY A 369 -3.50 13.43 -12.08
N GLN A 370 -4.35 13.60 -13.10
CA GLN A 370 -5.77 13.19 -13.04
C GLN A 370 -5.93 11.72 -12.63
N LYS A 371 -5.09 10.83 -13.16
CA LYS A 371 -5.10 9.40 -12.85
C LYS A 371 -4.81 9.15 -11.36
N ASP A 372 -3.71 9.67 -10.83
CA ASP A 372 -3.31 9.42 -9.44
C ASP A 372 -4.27 10.04 -8.42
N MET A 373 -4.87 11.18 -8.79
CA MET A 373 -5.96 11.78 -8.02
C MET A 373 -7.21 10.89 -8.00
N TYR A 374 -7.58 10.30 -9.14
CA TYR A 374 -8.66 9.32 -9.24
C TYR A 374 -8.36 8.04 -8.46
N GLU A 375 -7.09 7.60 -8.47
CA GLU A 375 -6.57 6.50 -7.66
C GLU A 375 -6.33 6.88 -6.18
N GLN A 376 -6.92 7.99 -5.74
CA GLN A 376 -7.12 8.32 -4.33
C GLN A 376 -5.83 8.66 -3.58
N ILE A 377 -4.81 9.20 -4.26
CA ILE A 377 -3.53 9.58 -3.62
C ILE A 377 -3.69 10.45 -2.37
N LEU A 378 -4.71 11.31 -2.32
CA LEU A 378 -5.01 12.13 -1.14
C LEU A 378 -5.33 11.31 0.10
N LYS A 379 -6.00 10.15 -0.04
CA LYS A 379 -6.28 9.25 1.09
C LYS A 379 -4.98 8.69 1.65
N PHE A 380 -4.10 8.19 0.79
CA PHE A 380 -2.82 7.60 1.20
C PHE A 380 -1.84 8.64 1.73
N GLY A 381 -1.83 9.86 1.18
CA GLY A 381 -1.07 10.98 1.75
C GLY A 381 -1.52 11.33 3.19
N ALA A 382 -2.82 11.28 3.47
CA ALA A 382 -3.34 11.45 4.83
C ALA A 382 -2.99 10.27 5.75
N GLU A 383 -2.87 9.03 5.22
CA GLU A 383 -2.36 7.88 5.98
C GLU A 383 -0.94 8.09 6.51
N ILE A 384 -0.04 8.70 5.75
CA ILE A 384 1.32 9.03 6.23
C ILE A 384 1.25 9.90 7.50
N VAL A 385 0.43 10.95 7.49
CA VAL A 385 0.26 11.85 8.64
C VAL A 385 -0.27 11.10 9.86
N ARG A 386 -1.28 10.24 9.68
CA ARG A 386 -1.85 9.45 10.77
C ARG A 386 -0.85 8.44 11.33
N SER A 387 -0.10 7.76 10.48
CA SER A 387 0.94 6.80 10.88
C SER A 387 2.05 7.48 11.67
N LEU A 388 2.52 8.66 11.23
CA LEU A 388 3.52 9.46 11.95
C LEU A 388 2.98 10.00 13.27
N ARG A 389 1.71 10.44 13.29
CA ARG A 389 1.04 10.88 14.52
C ARG A 389 0.90 9.76 15.54
N GLY A 390 0.73 8.52 15.08
CA GLY A 390 0.67 7.31 15.91
C GLY A 390 2.04 6.69 16.23
N ALA A 391 3.15 7.29 15.78
CA ALA A 391 4.49 6.76 16.00
C ALA A 391 4.83 6.75 17.50
N ARG A 392 5.23 5.58 18.03
CA ARG A 392 5.53 5.41 19.46
C ARG A 392 6.99 5.70 19.81
N ALA A 393 7.91 5.47 18.87
CA ALA A 393 9.34 5.66 18.99
C ALA A 393 9.81 6.96 18.28
N PRO A 394 11.07 7.40 18.48
CA PRO A 394 11.61 8.57 17.78
C PRO A 394 11.58 8.40 16.25
N VAL A 395 11.26 9.47 15.54
CA VAL A 395 11.28 9.53 14.07
C VAL A 395 12.20 10.67 13.64
N LEU A 396 13.26 10.33 12.92
CA LEU A 396 14.23 11.28 12.41
C LEU A 396 14.01 11.44 10.91
N VAL A 397 13.67 12.64 10.47
CA VAL A 397 13.61 12.99 9.07
C VAL A 397 14.93 13.65 8.69
N TYR A 398 15.65 13.11 7.73
CA TYR A 398 16.90 13.69 7.23
C TYR A 398 16.80 13.92 5.73
N ILE A 399 17.06 15.13 5.26
CA ILE A 399 17.14 15.48 3.84
C ILE A 399 18.62 15.33 3.40
N PRO A 400 18.98 14.30 2.62
CA PRO A 400 20.39 14.00 2.29
C PRO A 400 21.08 15.04 1.37
N PRO A 401 22.40 14.92 1.16
CA PRO A 401 23.12 15.77 0.20
C PRO A 401 22.49 15.71 -1.19
N GLY A 402 22.26 16.88 -1.81
CA GLY A 402 21.65 16.97 -3.14
C GLY A 402 20.18 16.56 -3.23
N ALA A 403 19.55 16.17 -2.11
CA ALA A 403 18.13 15.85 -2.05
C ALA A 403 17.27 17.11 -1.87
N GLU A 404 15.97 16.95 -2.07
CA GLU A 404 15.01 18.02 -1.84
C GLU A 404 13.71 17.54 -1.21
N LEU A 405 13.07 18.41 -0.43
CA LEU A 405 11.76 18.19 0.14
C LEU A 405 10.85 19.38 -0.16
N ARG A 406 9.76 19.16 -0.89
CA ARG A 406 8.94 20.25 -1.42
C ARG A 406 7.45 20.11 -1.11
N GLY A 407 6.78 21.26 -1.06
CA GLY A 407 5.32 21.38 -1.10
C GLY A 407 4.59 20.45 -0.13
N GLY A 408 3.64 19.67 -0.66
CA GLY A 408 2.86 18.73 0.13
C GLY A 408 3.68 17.62 0.79
N ALA A 409 4.82 17.22 0.18
CA ALA A 409 5.67 16.19 0.77
C ALA A 409 6.30 16.66 2.08
N TRP A 410 6.68 17.94 2.18
CA TRP A 410 7.12 18.54 3.45
C TRP A 410 6.01 18.49 4.49
N ALA A 411 4.81 18.92 4.12
CA ALA A 411 3.69 19.06 5.05
C ALA A 411 3.33 17.75 5.76
N VAL A 412 3.47 16.59 5.10
CA VAL A 412 3.11 15.29 5.70
C VAL A 412 4.18 14.70 6.62
N VAL A 413 5.45 15.12 6.50
CA VAL A 413 6.57 14.65 7.34
C VAL A 413 7.15 15.73 8.25
N ASP A 414 6.49 16.88 8.36
CA ASP A 414 6.94 17.97 9.21
C ASP A 414 6.92 17.56 10.70
N PRO A 415 7.93 17.93 11.50
CA PRO A 415 7.96 17.60 12.92
C PRO A 415 6.74 18.08 13.72
N SER A 416 6.03 19.11 13.27
CA SER A 416 4.79 19.57 13.90
C SER A 416 3.67 18.51 13.92
N VAL A 417 3.71 17.52 13.02
CA VAL A 417 2.79 16.36 13.03
C VAL A 417 2.91 15.60 14.36
N HIS A 418 4.13 15.40 14.85
CA HIS A 418 4.38 14.80 16.16
C HIS A 418 5.61 15.41 16.85
N SER A 419 5.48 16.64 17.36
CA SER A 419 6.60 17.42 17.92
C SER A 419 7.37 16.76 19.07
N ALA A 420 6.75 15.84 19.82
CA ALA A 420 7.41 15.11 20.90
C ALA A 420 8.24 13.89 20.45
N ARG A 421 8.15 13.49 19.18
CA ARG A 421 8.82 12.28 18.64
C ARG A 421 9.57 12.53 17.35
N MET A 422 9.23 13.58 16.62
CA MET A 422 9.80 13.90 15.32
C MET A 422 10.85 14.99 15.42
N GLU A 423 11.98 14.77 14.76
CA GLU A 423 13.00 15.78 14.50
C GLU A 423 13.34 15.77 13.00
N MET A 424 13.67 16.94 12.45
CA MET A 424 14.05 17.07 11.04
C MET A 424 15.41 17.74 10.91
N TYR A 425 16.24 17.14 10.08
CA TYR A 425 17.59 17.57 9.75
C TYR A 425 17.70 17.74 8.24
N ALA A 426 18.51 18.69 7.80
CA ALA A 426 18.78 18.90 6.39
C ALA A 426 20.29 19.02 6.19
N ASP A 427 20.80 18.35 5.16
CA ASP A 427 22.17 18.53 4.74
C ASP A 427 22.42 19.96 4.23
N ASN A 428 23.67 20.42 4.26
CA ASN A 428 24.04 21.74 3.74
C ASN A 428 23.71 21.89 2.25
N ASP A 429 23.78 20.79 1.49
CA ASP A 429 23.45 20.76 0.07
C ASP A 429 21.98 20.42 -0.23
N ALA A 430 21.17 20.18 0.80
CA ALA A 430 19.74 19.92 0.64
C ALA A 430 18.97 21.17 0.19
N ARG A 431 17.78 20.97 -0.39
CA ARG A 431 16.87 22.05 -0.76
C ARG A 431 15.47 21.82 -0.19
N GLY A 432 14.79 22.91 0.15
CA GLY A 432 13.43 22.88 0.65
C GLY A 432 12.62 24.10 0.20
N GLY A 433 11.31 23.95 0.06
CA GLY A 433 10.42 25.06 -0.26
C GLY A 433 9.03 24.62 -0.71
N VAL A 434 8.11 25.58 -0.83
CA VAL A 434 6.71 25.30 -1.24
C VAL A 434 6.63 24.78 -2.67
N LEU A 435 7.44 25.35 -3.57
CA LEU A 435 7.50 25.01 -4.99
C LEU A 435 8.97 24.90 -5.43
N GLU A 436 9.21 24.24 -6.56
CA GLU A 436 10.50 24.29 -7.25
C GLU A 436 10.82 25.73 -7.70
N PRO A 437 12.11 26.13 -7.77
CA PRO A 437 12.51 27.47 -8.18
C PRO A 437 11.89 27.93 -9.50
N GLU A 438 11.81 27.04 -10.49
CA GLU A 438 11.24 27.28 -11.81
C GLU A 438 9.75 27.65 -11.71
N ALA A 439 8.99 26.92 -10.89
CA ALA A 439 7.58 27.19 -10.66
C ALA A 439 7.35 28.48 -9.84
N ILE A 440 8.22 28.80 -8.88
CA ILE A 440 8.17 30.06 -8.14
C ILE A 440 8.34 31.25 -9.10
N VAL A 441 9.31 31.18 -10.02
CA VAL A 441 9.55 32.24 -11.01
C VAL A 441 8.31 32.47 -11.88
N VAL A 442 7.68 31.41 -12.37
CA VAL A 442 6.44 31.50 -13.19
C VAL A 442 5.31 32.21 -12.43
N VAL A 443 5.14 31.94 -11.14
CA VAL A 443 4.02 32.48 -10.35
C VAL A 443 4.30 33.89 -9.84
N LYS A 444 5.52 34.15 -9.34
CA LYS A 444 5.87 35.36 -8.57
C LYS A 444 6.78 36.33 -9.31
N TYR A 445 7.47 35.90 -10.37
CA TYR A 445 8.41 36.72 -11.11
C TYR A 445 8.01 36.81 -12.59
N LYS A 446 6.86 37.47 -12.80
CA LYS A 446 6.21 37.56 -14.11
C LYS A 446 7.00 38.46 -15.06
N GLU A 447 6.61 38.44 -16.33
CA GLU A 447 7.23 39.26 -17.39
C GLU A 447 7.39 40.75 -17.01
N LYS A 448 6.41 41.34 -16.32
CA LYS A 448 6.50 42.72 -15.82
C LYS A 448 7.70 42.93 -14.88
N ASP A 449 7.99 41.97 -14.01
CA ASP A 449 9.09 42.07 -13.04
C ASP A 449 10.45 41.73 -13.67
N LEU A 450 10.45 40.84 -14.68
CA LEU A 450 11.59 40.63 -15.58
C LEU A 450 11.93 41.95 -16.30
N LEU A 451 10.96 42.59 -16.95
CA LEU A 451 11.15 43.87 -17.66
C LEU A 451 11.65 44.97 -16.72
N LYS A 452 11.05 45.12 -15.52
CA LYS A 452 11.57 46.07 -14.52
C LYS A 452 13.02 45.80 -14.17
N THR A 453 13.41 44.54 -14.08
CA THR A 453 14.78 44.15 -13.73
C THR A 453 15.74 44.43 -14.88
N MET A 454 15.32 44.14 -16.12
CA MET A 454 16.05 44.52 -17.34
C MET A 454 16.26 46.04 -17.39
N HIS A 455 15.20 46.83 -17.23
CA HIS A 455 15.29 48.30 -17.21
C HIS A 455 16.12 48.87 -16.04
N ARG A 456 16.38 48.09 -14.98
CA ARG A 456 17.22 48.50 -13.85
C ARG A 456 18.69 48.09 -14.00
N MET A 457 18.97 46.99 -14.67
CA MET A 457 20.31 46.36 -14.68
C MET A 457 20.99 46.37 -16.05
N ASP A 458 20.21 46.37 -17.13
CA ASP A 458 20.72 46.40 -18.50
C ASP A 458 21.07 47.85 -18.90
N GLN A 459 22.36 48.08 -19.14
CA GLN A 459 22.89 49.41 -19.46
C GLN A 459 22.34 49.98 -20.77
N GLU A 460 22.06 49.13 -21.76
CA GLU A 460 21.53 49.55 -23.06
C GLU A 460 20.06 49.94 -22.92
N LEU A 461 19.26 49.14 -22.22
CA LEU A 461 17.86 49.46 -21.97
C LEU A 461 17.70 50.71 -21.11
N MET A 462 18.59 50.96 -20.14
CA MET A 462 18.61 52.22 -19.39
C MET A 462 18.85 53.43 -20.30
N ARG A 463 19.84 53.34 -21.22
CA ARG A 463 20.12 54.41 -22.19
C ARG A 463 18.95 54.65 -23.14
N LEU A 464 18.37 53.58 -23.69
CA LEU A 464 17.20 53.67 -24.55
C LEU A 464 15.99 54.27 -23.82
N SER A 465 15.79 53.90 -22.55
CA SER A 465 14.69 54.42 -21.73
C SER A 465 14.87 55.91 -21.42
N ALA A 466 16.10 56.35 -21.11
CA ALA A 466 16.43 57.77 -20.95
C ALA A 466 16.20 58.54 -22.27
N ARG A 467 16.63 57.99 -23.41
CA ARG A 467 16.43 58.60 -24.73
C ARG A 467 14.96 58.70 -25.12
N ILE A 468 14.15 57.67 -24.86
CA ILE A 468 12.71 57.69 -25.07
C ILE A 468 12.05 58.77 -24.19
N THR A 469 12.52 58.92 -22.95
CA THR A 469 12.01 59.94 -22.02
C THR A 469 12.33 61.35 -22.53
N GLU A 470 13.55 61.57 -23.00
CA GLU A 470 13.98 62.83 -23.64
C GLU A 470 13.13 63.15 -24.89
N LEU A 471 12.95 62.18 -25.79
CA LEU A 471 12.13 62.34 -27.01
C LEU A 471 10.66 62.64 -26.68
N LYS A 472 10.08 61.97 -25.66
CA LYS A 472 8.70 62.25 -25.22
C LYS A 472 8.54 63.68 -24.70
N GLU A 473 9.52 64.21 -23.97
CA GLU A 473 9.48 65.59 -23.49
C GLU A 473 9.62 66.59 -24.65
N GLN A 474 10.49 66.32 -25.63
CA GLN A 474 10.60 67.10 -26.86
C GLN A 474 9.27 67.12 -27.65
N MET A 475 8.62 65.98 -27.83
CA MET A 475 7.31 65.89 -28.49
C MET A 475 6.22 66.68 -27.76
N LYS A 476 6.22 66.63 -26.42
CA LYS A 476 5.29 67.39 -25.58
C LYS A 476 5.48 68.89 -25.73
N VAL A 477 6.72 69.36 -25.80
CA VAL A 477 7.04 70.77 -26.07
C VAL A 477 6.58 71.19 -27.48
N ILE A 478 6.79 70.35 -28.50
CA ILE A 478 6.36 70.61 -29.87
C ILE A 478 4.82 70.69 -29.96
N SER A 479 4.09 69.73 -29.38
CA SER A 479 2.62 69.74 -29.34
C SER A 479 2.07 70.98 -28.64
N LYS A 480 2.66 71.37 -27.51
CA LYS A 480 2.27 72.60 -26.77
C LYS A 480 2.57 73.89 -27.54
N ASN A 481 3.55 73.86 -28.45
CA ASN A 481 3.87 74.97 -29.34
C ASN A 481 3.01 75.00 -30.61
N LEU A 482 2.51 73.84 -31.08
CA LEU A 482 1.52 73.74 -32.15
C LEU A 482 0.16 74.30 -31.71
N ASP A 483 -0.32 73.96 -30.51
CA ASP A 483 -1.55 74.56 -29.94
C ASP A 483 -1.45 76.08 -29.72
N ARG A 484 -0.23 76.62 -29.63
CA ARG A 484 0.04 78.07 -29.51
C ARG A 484 0.23 78.77 -30.85
N ARG A 485 0.34 78.05 -31.96
CA ARG A 485 0.52 78.60 -33.33
C ARG A 485 -0.64 78.18 -34.23
N GLY A 486 -1.85 78.70 -33.94
CA GLY A 486 -3.07 78.68 -34.79
C GLY A 486 -3.83 77.34 -34.76
N SER A 487 -5.13 77.23 -34.45
CA SER A 487 -6.27 78.01 -34.97
C SER A 487 -5.97 78.62 -36.34
N ILE A 488 -5.76 77.76 -37.34
CA ILE A 488 -5.92 78.13 -38.75
C ILE A 488 -7.38 77.80 -39.08
N ASP A 489 -8.29 78.69 -38.67
CA ASP A 489 -9.69 78.67 -39.10
C ASP A 489 -10.19 80.07 -39.54
N ASP A 490 -9.29 81.03 -39.73
CA ASP A 490 -9.67 82.30 -40.37
C ASP A 490 -8.55 82.76 -41.31
N VAL A 491 -8.97 83.25 -42.48
CA VAL A 491 -8.16 83.73 -43.62
C VAL A 491 -7.79 82.66 -44.66
N LEU A 492 -8.80 81.98 -45.22
CA LEU A 492 -8.80 81.66 -46.64
C LEU A 492 -9.28 82.90 -47.41
N ILE A 493 -8.34 83.59 -48.07
CA ILE A 493 -8.66 84.62 -49.06
C ILE A 493 -9.37 83.92 -50.23
N LYS A 494 -10.70 84.13 -50.35
CA LYS A 494 -11.46 83.70 -51.53
C LYS A 494 -10.91 84.43 -52.76
N THR A 495 -10.24 83.71 -53.65
CA THR A 495 -9.85 84.19 -54.98
C THR A 495 -11.08 84.37 -55.87
N ASP A 496 -11.08 85.34 -56.78
CA ASP A 496 -12.25 85.67 -57.64
C ASP A 496 -12.75 84.49 -58.49
N VAL A 497 -11.89 83.52 -58.78
CA VAL A 497 -12.23 82.25 -59.47
C VAL A 497 -13.17 81.38 -58.62
N GLY A 498 -13.14 81.50 -57.28
CA GLY A 498 -14.04 80.82 -56.35
C GLY A 498 -15.37 81.53 -56.10
N LYS A 499 -15.62 82.69 -56.71
CA LYS A 499 -16.91 83.41 -56.64
C LYS A 499 -17.80 83.22 -57.89
N GLN A 500 -17.30 82.57 -58.94
CA GLN A 500 -18.06 82.28 -60.18
C GLN A 500 -18.43 80.79 -60.31
N GLY A 501 -18.13 79.97 -59.29
CA GLY A 501 -18.48 78.55 -59.22
C GLY A 501 -19.61 78.21 -58.24
N GLU A 502 -20.24 79.23 -57.65
CA GLU A 502 -21.56 79.20 -56.98
C GLU A 502 -22.48 80.13 -57.78
#